data_AF-A0A7Y0SNZ2-F1
#
_entry.id   AF-A0A7Y0SNZ2-F1
#
_cell.length_a   1.000
_cell.length_b   1.000
_cell.length_c   1.000
_cell.angle_alpha   90.00
_cell.angle_beta   90.00
_cell.angle_gamma   90.00
#
_symmetry.space_group_name_H-M   'P 1'
#
loop_
_entity.id
_entity.type
_entity.pdbx_description
1 polymer ?
#
loop_
_entity_poly.entity_id
_entity_poly.type
_entity_poly.pdbx_seq_one_letter_code
_entity_poly.pdbx_strand_id
1 'polypeptide(L)'
;SRIEQELILLAQKSDVAEELDRLDSHVKETTNILKKGGAVGRRLDFMMQEFNRESNTLASKSISTDITASGVELKVLIEQMREQIQNIE
;
A
#
# COMPACT_ATOMS: atom_id res chain seq x y z
N SER A 1 -20.80 4.01 24.17
CA SER A 1 -20.58 5.23 24.97
C SER A 1 -19.73 6.23 24.17
N ARG A 2 -19.66 7.52 24.54
CA ARG A 2 -18.76 8.49 23.88
C ARG A 2 -17.29 8.04 23.90
N ILE A 3 -16.88 7.39 24.98
CA ILE A 3 -15.51 6.85 25.16
C ILE A 3 -15.21 5.73 24.15
N GLU A 4 -16.17 4.84 23.86
CA GLU A 4 -15.99 3.79 22.85
C GLU A 4 -15.81 4.37 21.44
N GLN A 5 -16.56 5.42 21.10
CA GLN A 5 -16.42 6.09 19.80
C GLN A 5 -15.07 6.80 19.65
N GLU A 6 -14.59 7.47 20.72
CA GLU A 6 -13.27 8.10 20.74
C GLU A 6 -12.14 7.06 20.66
N LEU A 7 -12.30 5.90 21.30
CA LEU A 7 -11.36 4.80 21.23
C LEU A 7 -11.28 4.18 19.83
N ILE A 8 -12.43 3.98 19.16
CA ILE A 8 -12.48 3.50 17.78
C ILE A 8 -11.76 4.48 16.84
N LEU A 9 -12.00 5.78 17.01
CA LEU A 9 -11.36 6.80 16.19
C LEU A 9 -9.83 6.82 16.37
N LEU A 10 -9.35 6.67 17.61
CA LEU A 10 -7.92 6.60 17.92
C LEU A 10 -7.29 5.33 17.33
N ALA A 11 -7.97 4.19 17.44
CA ALA A 11 -7.52 2.94 16.83
C ALA A 11 -7.40 3.06 15.30
N GLN A 12 -8.40 3.67 14.65
CA GLN A 12 -8.37 3.91 13.20
C GLN A 12 -7.21 4.82 12.78
N LYS A 13 -6.92 5.89 13.54
CA LYS A 13 -5.78 6.77 13.25
C LYS A 13 -4.44 6.07 13.41
N SER A 14 -4.30 5.23 14.44
CA SER A 14 -3.10 4.43 14.67
C SER A 14 -2.86 3.44 13.54
N ASP A 15 -3.91 2.76 13.08
CA ASP A 15 -3.86 1.79 11.97
C ASP A 15 -3.43 2.47 10.66
N VAL A 16 -3.98 3.65 10.34
CA VAL A 16 -3.55 4.43 9.15
C VAL A 16 -2.09 4.83 9.21
N ALA A 17 -1.58 5.28 10.36
CA ALA A 17 -0.17 5.64 10.50
C ALA A 17 0.75 4.43 10.27
N GLU A 18 0.38 3.27 10.80
CA GLU A 18 1.11 2.02 10.61
C GLU A 18 1.15 1.59 9.13
N GLU A 19 0.05 1.72 8.39
CA GLU A 19 0.03 1.43 6.96
C GLU A 19 0.91 2.38 6.14
N LEU A 20 0.98 3.66 6.51
CA LEU A 20 1.86 4.63 5.83
C LEU A 20 3.35 4.31 6.06
N ASP A 21 3.72 3.90 7.29
CA ASP A 21 5.09 3.47 7.60
C ASP A 21 5.48 2.19 6.84
N ARG A 22 4.54 1.23 6.70
CA ARG A 22 4.77 0.04 5.89
C ARG A 22 4.92 0.36 4.40
N LEU A 23 4.05 1.21 3.85
CA LEU A 23 4.12 1.67 2.47
C LEU A 23 5.49 2.30 2.15
N ASP A 24 5.99 3.18 3.02
CA ASP A 24 7.32 3.79 2.85
C ASP A 24 8.43 2.73 2.83
N SER A 25 8.32 1.71 3.69
CA SER A 25 9.25 0.59 3.73
C SER A 25 9.19 -0.25 2.45
N HIS A 26 8.00 -0.48 1.89
CA HIS A 26 7.81 -1.21 0.65
C HIS A 26 8.27 -0.42 -0.58
N VAL A 27 8.11 0.91 -0.60
CA VAL A 27 8.68 1.78 -1.64
C VAL A 27 10.19 1.70 -1.65
N LYS A 28 10.83 1.74 -0.48
CA LYS A 28 12.29 1.59 -0.34
C LYS A 28 12.77 0.24 -0.87
N GLU A 29 12.13 -0.86 -0.47
CA GLU A 29 12.53 -2.19 -0.93
C GLU A 29 12.31 -2.38 -2.44
N THR A 30 11.17 -1.92 -2.97
CA THR A 30 10.88 -1.96 -4.41
C THR A 30 11.95 -1.20 -5.19
N THR A 31 12.33 -0.01 -4.72
CA THR A 31 13.41 0.79 -5.31
C THR A 31 14.75 0.05 -5.28
N ASN A 32 15.07 -0.64 -4.18
CA ASN A 32 16.30 -1.43 -4.06
C ASN A 32 16.30 -2.63 -5.02
N ILE A 33 15.17 -3.32 -5.16
CA ILE A 33 15.00 -4.44 -6.11
C ILE A 33 15.25 -3.95 -7.54
N LEU A 34 14.64 -2.84 -7.94
CA LEU A 34 14.82 -2.24 -9.27
C LEU A 34 16.28 -1.86 -9.52
N LYS A 35 16.96 -1.23 -8.54
CA LYS A 35 18.38 -0.87 -8.65
C LYS A 35 19.30 -2.08 -8.76
N LYS A 36 18.97 -3.20 -8.11
CA LYS A 36 19.77 -4.42 -8.16
C LYS A 36 19.75 -5.05 -9.55
N GLY A 37 18.61 -4.99 -10.24
CA GLY A 37 18.44 -5.57 -11.57
C GLY A 37 18.59 -7.10 -11.61
N GLY A 38 18.63 -7.66 -12.83
CA GLY A 38 18.64 -9.11 -13.06
C GLY A 38 17.23 -9.72 -13.00
N ALA A 39 17.14 -11.00 -12.61
CA ALA A 39 15.86 -11.70 -12.52
C ALA A 39 15.07 -11.27 -11.25
N VAL A 40 14.38 -10.14 -11.35
CA VAL A 40 13.69 -9.50 -10.21
C VAL A 40 12.16 -9.59 -10.27
N GLY A 41 11.56 -10.05 -11.38
CA GLY A 41 10.11 -10.02 -11.60
C GLY A 41 9.29 -10.65 -10.48
N ARG A 42 9.61 -11.87 -10.06
CA ARG A 42 8.98 -12.51 -8.88
C ARG A 42 9.03 -11.69 -7.59
N ARG A 43 10.16 -11.01 -7.32
CA ARG A 43 10.28 -10.15 -6.11
C ARG A 43 9.42 -8.90 -6.25
N LEU A 44 9.34 -8.33 -7.45
CA LEU A 44 8.49 -7.18 -7.72
C LEU A 44 6.99 -7.56 -7.65
N ASP A 45 6.58 -8.73 -8.15
CA ASP A 45 5.18 -9.18 -8.01
C ASP A 45 4.81 -9.39 -6.53
N PHE A 46 5.72 -9.93 -5.70
CA PHE A 46 5.52 -9.95 -4.26
C PHE A 46 5.32 -8.54 -3.67
N MET A 47 6.14 -7.56 -4.05
CA MET A 47 5.96 -6.18 -3.59
C MET A 47 4.61 -5.59 -4.02
N MET A 48 4.14 -5.90 -5.23
CA MET A 48 2.82 -5.46 -5.70
C MET A 48 1.68 -6.08 -4.90
N GLN A 49 1.83 -7.32 -4.45
CA GLN A 49 0.88 -7.95 -3.53
C GLN A 49 0.86 -7.21 -2.18
N GLU A 50 2.02 -6.85 -1.64
CA GLU A 50 2.08 -6.10 -0.38
C GLU A 50 1.44 -4.73 -0.48
N PHE A 51 1.77 -3.96 -1.52
CA PHE A 51 1.15 -2.66 -1.77
C PHE A 51 -0.37 -2.75 -1.90
N ASN A 52 -0.89 -3.83 -2.52
CA ASN A 52 -2.32 -4.04 -2.65
C ASN A 52 -2.98 -4.28 -1.28
N ARG A 53 -2.32 -5.03 -0.39
CA ARG A 53 -2.81 -5.23 0.99
C ARG A 53 -2.92 -3.91 1.74
N GLU A 54 -1.89 -3.09 1.71
CA GLU A 54 -1.85 -1.80 2.40
C GLU A 54 -2.88 -0.82 1.85
N SER A 55 -2.99 -0.74 0.52
CA SER A 55 -4.00 0.06 -0.16
C SER A 55 -5.43 -0.34 0.24
N ASN A 56 -5.70 -1.64 0.35
CA ASN A 56 -7.01 -2.13 0.82
C ASN A 56 -7.29 -1.69 2.26
N THR A 57 -6.30 -1.75 3.15
CA THR A 57 -6.47 -1.30 4.53
C THR A 57 -6.74 0.20 4.60
N LEU A 58 -5.96 1.02 3.87
CA LEU A 58 -6.17 2.47 3.80
C LEU A 58 -7.56 2.84 3.26
N ALA A 59 -7.99 2.21 2.17
CA ALA A 59 -9.27 2.53 1.54
C ALA A 59 -10.50 2.06 2.35
N SER A 60 -10.40 0.92 3.05
CA SER A 60 -11.53 0.33 3.79
C SER A 60 -11.73 0.92 5.19
N LYS A 61 -10.70 1.53 5.77
CA LYS A 61 -10.72 2.04 7.15
C LYS A 61 -10.56 3.56 7.27
N SER A 62 -10.36 4.25 6.14
CA SER A 62 -10.32 5.71 6.13
C SER A 62 -11.71 6.34 6.25
N ILE A 63 -11.80 7.32 7.15
CA ILE A 63 -12.94 8.24 7.28
C ILE A 63 -12.77 9.47 6.36
N SER A 64 -11.55 9.69 5.86
CA SER A 64 -11.20 10.77 4.95
C SER A 64 -11.41 10.33 3.50
N THR A 65 -12.23 11.10 2.78
CA THR A 65 -12.44 10.95 1.34
C THR A 65 -11.14 11.03 0.56
N ASP A 66 -10.20 11.87 1.02
CA ASP A 66 -8.93 12.09 0.33
C ASP A 66 -8.04 10.85 0.41
N ILE A 67 -7.95 10.23 1.59
CA ILE A 67 -7.19 8.98 1.78
C ILE A 67 -7.83 7.85 0.97
N THR A 68 -9.17 7.79 0.91
CA THR A 68 -9.87 6.79 0.08
C THR A 68 -9.55 7.00 -1.40
N ALA A 69 -9.56 8.24 -1.88
CA ALA A 69 -9.19 8.57 -3.26
C ALA A 69 -7.73 8.20 -3.56
N SER A 70 -6.78 8.57 -2.68
CA SER A 70 -5.38 8.16 -2.81
C SER A 70 -5.20 6.64 -2.79
N GLY A 71 -5.99 5.93 -1.97
CA GLY A 71 -5.99 4.46 -1.94
C GLY A 71 -6.42 3.86 -3.28
N VAL A 72 -7.44 4.43 -3.94
CA VAL A 72 -7.87 4.00 -5.28
C VAL A 72 -6.82 4.29 -6.34
N GLU A 73 -6.21 5.48 -6.33
CA GLU A 73 -5.12 5.83 -7.25
C GLU A 73 -3.92 4.90 -7.10
N LEU A 74 -3.55 4.57 -5.85
CA LEU A 74 -2.50 3.60 -5.56
C LEU A 74 -2.81 2.22 -6.17
N LYS A 75 -4.07 1.75 -6.16
CA LYS A 75 -4.45 0.49 -6.83
C LYS A 75 -4.22 0.53 -8.33
N VAL A 76 -4.52 1.65 -8.97
CA VAL A 76 -4.27 1.83 -10.41
C VAL A 76 -2.78 1.71 -10.71
N LEU A 77 -1.93 2.37 -9.91
CA LEU A 77 -0.48 2.32 -10.07
C LEU A 77 0.08 0.90 -9.83
N ILE A 78 -0.45 0.18 -8.84
CA ILE A 78 -0.06 -1.22 -8.55
C ILE A 78 -0.37 -2.11 -9.76
N GLU A 79 -1.57 -2.04 -10.32
CA GLU A 79 -1.94 -2.87 -11.47
C GLU A 79 -1.09 -2.54 -12.71
N GLN A 80 -0.85 -1.26 -12.98
CA GLN A 80 0.08 -0.84 -14.04
C GLN A 80 1.47 -1.44 -13.84
N MET A 81 2.00 -1.40 -12.62
CA MET A 81 3.29 -2.01 -12.29
C MET A 81 3.29 -3.53 -12.50
N ARG A 82 2.21 -4.23 -12.13
CA ARG A 82 2.07 -5.68 -12.35
C ARG A 82 2.05 -6.03 -13.83
N GLU A 83 1.33 -5.26 -14.65
CA GLU A 83 1.35 -5.41 -16.11
C GLU A 83 2.77 -5.23 -16.66
N GLN A 84 3.50 -4.21 -16.20
CA GLN A 84 4.89 -4.01 -16.61
C GLN A 84 5.76 -5.21 -16.22
N ILE A 85 5.66 -5.71 -14.99
CA ILE A 85 6.44 -6.87 -14.52
C ILE A 85 6.18 -8.09 -15.42
N GLN A 86 4.92 -8.38 -15.74
CA GLN A 86 4.53 -9.51 -16.58
C GLN A 86 4.98 -9.37 -18.04
N ASN A 87 5.06 -8.14 -18.56
CA ASN A 87 5.47 -7.88 -19.95
C ASN A 87 6.99 -7.98 -20.18
N ILE A 88 7.80 -7.90 -19.11
CA ILE A 88 9.27 -7.89 -19.20
C ILE A 88 9.87 -9.25 -18.77
N GLU A 89 9.09 -10.11 -18.09
CA GLU A 89 9.41 -11.52 -17.88
C GLU A 89 9.31 -12.35 -19.18
#